data_AF-A0XXX8-F1
#
_entry.id   AF-A0XXX8-F1
#
_cell.length_a   1.000
_cell.length_b   1.000
_cell.length_c   1.000
_cell.angle_alpha   90.00
_cell.angle_beta   90.00
_cell.angle_gamma   90.00
#
_symmetry.space_group_name_H-M   'P 1'
#
loop_
_entity.id
_entity.type
_entity.pdbx_description
1 polymer ?
#
loop_
_entity_poly.entity_id
_entity_poly.type
_entity_poly.pdbx_seq_one_letter_code
_entity_poly.pdbx_strand_id
1 'polypeptide(L)' 'MENTPEYPICIVYEDETENVVLANAMEVMTHLEWFDSDDPESCAQVTDAKNKAVSLKVEALEIIELKYT' A
#
# COMPACT_ATOMS: atom_id res chain seq x y z
N MET A 1 -15.90 3.39 15.08
CA MET A 1 -14.48 3.02 14.94
C MET A 1 -14.18 3.18 13.48
N GLU A 2 -13.29 4.10 13.13
CA GLU A 2 -12.81 4.24 11.76
C GLU A 2 -12.12 2.92 11.39
N ASN A 3 -12.63 2.28 10.33
CA ASN A 3 -12.15 0.97 9.90
C ASN A 3 -10.93 1.22 8.99
N THR A 4 -9.84 1.68 9.59
CA THR A 4 -8.59 1.97 8.89
C THR A 4 -7.82 0.68 8.65
N PRO A 5 -7.13 0.53 7.50
CA PRO A 5 -6.18 -0.56 7.28
C PRO A 5 -5.14 -0.68 8.40
N GLU A 6 -4.79 -1.92 8.75
CA GLU A 6 -3.82 -2.23 9.81
C GLU A 6 -2.43 -2.51 9.23
N TYR A 7 -1.40 -1.89 9.79
CA TYR A 7 -0.01 -2.20 9.45
C TYR A 7 0.40 -3.59 9.98
N PRO A 8 1.33 -4.31 9.31
CA PRO A 8 2.07 -3.90 8.11
C PRO A 8 1.19 -3.88 6.84
N ILE A 9 1.55 -3.01 5.90
CA ILE A 9 1.00 -3.02 4.54
C ILE A 9 1.90 -3.87 3.65
N CYS A 10 1.31 -4.81 2.92
CA CYS A 10 2.00 -5.72 2.02
C CYS A 10 1.65 -5.39 0.57
N ILE A 11 2.65 -5.30 -0.28
CA ILE A 11 2.53 -4.97 -1.70
C ILE A 11 3.14 -6.12 -2.50
N VAL A 12 2.35 -6.64 -3.45
CA VAL A 12 2.75 -7.72 -4.34
C VAL A 12 2.66 -7.20 -5.77
N TYR A 13 3.81 -7.05 -6.42
CA TYR A 13 3.88 -6.67 -7.84
C TYR A 13 3.77 -7.92 -8.71
N GLU A 14 3.04 -7.85 -9.83
CA GLU A 14 2.75 -9.02 -10.68
C GLU A 14 4.01 -9.72 -11.23
N ASP A 15 5.09 -8.97 -11.45
CA ASP A 15 6.34 -9.48 -12.03
C ASP A 15 7.46 -9.76 -11.02
N GLU A 16 7.24 -9.48 -9.73
CA GLU A 16 8.28 -9.64 -8.70
C GLU A 16 8.08 -10.91 -7.86
N THR A 17 9.19 -11.57 -7.53
CA THR A 17 9.17 -12.76 -6.67
C THR A 17 9.10 -12.43 -5.18
N GLU A 18 9.36 -11.18 -4.82
CA GLU A 18 9.40 -10.72 -3.43
C GLU A 18 8.30 -9.69 -3.16
N ASN A 19 7.69 -9.80 -1.98
CA ASN A 19 6.67 -8.85 -1.53
C ASN A 19 7.34 -7.74 -0.73
N VAL A 20 6.87 -6.50 -0.91
CA VAL A 20 7.30 -5.36 -0.10
C VAL A 20 6.38 -5.27 1.12
N VAL A 21 6.96 -5.38 2.32
CA VAL A 21 6.23 -5.32 3.59
C VAL A 21 6.67 -4.09 4.38
N LEU A 22 5.73 -3.18 4.63
CA LEU A 22 5.98 -1.86 5.21
C LEU A 22 5.29 -1.79 6.58
N ALA A 23 6.09 -1.70 7.64
CA ALA A 23 5.64 -1.91 9.02
C ALA A 23 4.84 -0.74 9.61
N ASN A 24 4.90 0.43 8.99
CA ASN A 24 4.29 1.66 9.50
C ASN A 24 4.14 2.71 8.39
N ALA A 25 3.45 3.81 8.70
CA ALA A 25 3.20 4.90 7.76
C ALA A 25 4.48 5.54 7.20
N MET A 26 5.54 5.65 8.01
CA MET A 26 6.80 6.26 7.60
C MET A 26 7.49 5.42 6.51
N GLU A 27 7.51 4.10 6.66
CA GLU A 27 8.01 3.19 5.62
C GLU A 27 7.18 3.27 4.35
N VAL A 28 5.85 3.35 4.46
CA VAL A 28 4.96 3.57 3.30
C VAL A 28 5.32 4.84 2.54
N MET A 29 5.38 5.98 3.22
CA MET A 29 5.65 7.27 2.59
C MET A 29 7.03 7.33 1.93
N THR A 30 8.04 6.76 2.58
CA THR A 30 9.44 6.83 2.10
C THR A 30 9.77 5.82 1.03
N HIS A 31 9.13 4.65 1.02
CA HIS A 31 9.38 3.60 0.04
C HIS A 31 8.53 3.76 -1.23
N LEU A 32 7.39 4.43 -1.12
CA LEU A 32 6.39 4.54 -2.20
C LEU A 32 6.11 6.00 -2.59
N GLU A 33 7.11 6.87 -2.64
CA GLU A 33 6.94 8.33 -2.80
C GLU A 33 5.97 8.75 -3.92
N TRP A 34 5.85 7.95 -4.98
CA TRP A 34 4.92 8.11 -6.09
C TRP A 34 4.28 6.77 -6.45
N PHE A 35 3.23 6.38 -5.72
CA PHE A 35 2.57 5.09 -5.88
C PHE A 35 1.05 5.23 -5.83
N ASP A 36 0.36 4.51 -6.69
CA ASP A 36 -1.10 4.44 -6.73
C ASP A 36 -1.52 3.00 -7.06
N SER A 37 -2.19 2.34 -6.12
CA SER A 37 -2.63 0.94 -6.29
C SER A 37 -3.82 0.78 -7.23
N ASP A 38 -4.57 1.85 -7.48
CA ASP A 38 -5.68 1.84 -8.45
C ASP A 38 -5.20 2.18 -9.87
N ASP A 39 -3.93 2.56 -10.03
CA ASP A 39 -3.32 2.77 -11.34
C ASP A 39 -3.11 1.41 -12.04
N PRO A 40 -3.73 1.17 -13.21
CA PRO A 40 -3.59 -0.07 -13.95
C PRO A 40 -2.15 -0.33 -14.43
N GLU A 41 -1.28 0.68 -14.48
CA GLU A 41 0.14 0.52 -14.82
C GLU A 41 0.98 0.03 -13.63
N SER A 42 0.53 0.22 -12.39
CA SER A 42 1.27 -0.21 -11.20
C SER A 42 1.34 -1.74 -11.05
N CYS A 43 0.39 -2.49 -11.62
CA CYS A 43 0.34 -3.96 -11.56
C CYS A 43 0.63 -4.51 -10.15
N ALA A 44 0.04 -3.90 -9.12
CA ALA A 44 0.35 -4.16 -7.72
C ALA A 44 -0.92 -4.45 -6.91
N GLN A 45 -0.89 -5.53 -6.12
CA GLN A 45 -1.92 -5.82 -5.13
C GLN A 45 -1.46 -5.36 -3.75
N VAL A 46 -2.29 -4.55 -3.08
CA VAL A 46 -2.01 -4.03 -1.74
C VAL A 46 -2.95 -4.64 -0.71
N THR A 47 -2.39 -5.11 0.41
CA THR A 47 -3.14 -5.72 1.50
C THR A 47 -2.67 -5.25 2.88
N ASP A 48 -3.56 -5.31 3.86
CA ASP A 48 -3.24 -5.01 5.27
C ASP A 48 -2.68 -6.23 6.02
N ALA A 49 -2.38 -6.06 7.32
CA ALA A 49 -1.89 -7.12 8.21
C ALA A 49 -2.82 -8.35 8.32
N LYS A 50 -4.10 -8.19 7.96
CA LYS A 50 -5.14 -9.23 7.99
C LYS A 50 -5.41 -9.79 6.59
N ASN A 51 -4.56 -9.49 5.61
CA ASN A 51 -4.70 -9.88 4.21
C ASN A 51 -5.99 -9.34 3.55
N LYS A 52 -6.51 -8.20 4.02
CA LYS A 52 -7.64 -7.53 3.38
C LYS A 52 -7.11 -6.60 2.28
N ALA A 53 -7.83 -6.51 1.17
CA ALA A 53 -7.49 -5.60 0.09
C ALA A 53 -7.61 -4.14 0.54
N VAL A 54 -6.64 -3.32 0.13
CA VAL A 54 -6.50 -1.92 0.50
C VAL A 54 -6.22 -1.11 -0.77
N SER A 55 -6.86 0.04 -0.92
CA SER A 55 -6.37 1.07 -1.83
C SER A 55 -5.38 1.98 -1.09
N LEU A 56 -4.23 2.18 -1.71
CA LEU A 56 -3.10 2.97 -1.23
C LEU A 56 -2.64 3.93 -2.32
N LYS A 57 -2.60 5.21 -1.97
CA LYS A 57 -2.02 6.26 -2.79
C LYS A 57 -1.05 7.10 -1.98
N VAL A 58 0.15 7.29 -2.53
CA VAL A 58 1.22 8.09 -1.93
C VAL A 58 1.75 9.07 -2.97
N GLU A 59 1.82 10.34 -2.59
CA GLU A 59 2.37 11.40 -3.42
C GLU A 59 3.29 12.28 -2.56
N ALA A 60 4.50 12.57 -3.06
CA ALA A 60 5.45 13.48 -2.42
C ALA A 60 5.67 13.21 -0.91
N LEU A 61 5.87 11.94 -0.55
CA LEU A 61 6.06 11.46 0.83
C LEU A 61 4.83 11.64 1.76
N GLU A 62 3.62 11.74 1.21
CA GLU A 62 2.38 11.81 1.97
C GLU A 62 1.39 10.71 1.52
N ILE A 63 0.75 10.03 2.48
CA ILE A 63 -0.31 9.07 2.19
C ILE A 63 -1.60 9.85 1.88
N ILE A 64 -1.95 9.91 0.61
CA ILE A 64 -3.15 10.59 0.11
C ILE A 64 -4.39 9.69 0.31
N GLU A 65 -4.22 8.38 0.18
CA GLU A 65 -5.29 7.40 0.39
C GLU A 65 -4.78 6.15 1.11
N LEU A 66 -5.53 5.72 2.14
CA LEU A 66 -5.35 4.42 2.80
C LEU A 66 -6.69 3.94 3.34
N LYS A 67 -7.38 3.10 2.57
CA LYS A 67 -8.72 2.59 2.91
C LYS A 67 -8.94 1.18 2.38
N TYR A 68 -9.88 0.44 2.95
CA TYR A 68 -10.29 -0.85 2.38
C TYR A 68 -11.00 -0.65 1.03
N THR A 69 -10.76 -1.58 0.09
CA THR A 69 -11.41 -1.64 -1.22
C THR A 69 -12.77 -2.33 -1.16
#